data_AF-A0A7W1V077-F1
#
_entry.id   AF-A0A7W1V077-F1
#
_cell.length_a   1.000
_cell.length_b   1.000
_cell.length_c   1.000
_cell.angle_alpha   90.00
_cell.angle_beta   90.00
_cell.angle_gamma   90.00
#
_symmetry.space_group_name_H-M   'P 1'
#
loop_
_entity.id
_entity.type
_entity.pdbx_description
1 polymer ?
#
loop_
_entity_poly.entity_id
_entity_poly.type
_entity_poly.pdbx_seq_one_letter_code
_entity_poly.pdbx_strand_id
1 'polypeptide(L)'
;INSSFITTLPDTWAINKRFVMLAVNRWNDEYERVLLGGLTCDSDDYYNSEQHMNGIYLPKYRKEKPLYIGFFNTGAYQETIGGFGGLQHCLIPSPKHLLIDRDKDGKLTTKVFSEQQKSEDLLKILGYND
;
A
#
# COMPACT_ATOMS: atom_id res chain seq x y z
N ILE A 1 -8.74 0.18 0.76
CA ILE A 1 -7.59 -0.52 1.38
C ILE A 1 -7.01 0.36 2.47
N ASN A 2 -6.33 -0.18 3.49
CA ASN A 2 -5.65 0.63 4.51
C ASN A 2 -4.28 1.13 4.00
N SER A 3 -4.31 1.96 2.96
CA SER A 3 -3.15 2.57 2.27
C SER A 3 -3.70 3.58 1.23
N SER A 4 -2.84 4.15 0.40
CA SER A 4 -3.21 5.03 -0.72
C SER A 4 -2.41 4.66 -1.97
N PHE A 5 -3.10 4.59 -3.10
CA PHE A 5 -2.51 4.37 -4.42
C PHE A 5 -1.76 5.61 -4.92
N ILE A 6 -2.21 6.80 -4.55
CA ILE A 6 -1.50 8.05 -4.88
C ILE A 6 -0.12 8.08 -4.22
N THR A 7 -0.03 7.66 -2.94
CA THR A 7 1.21 7.79 -2.16
C THR A 7 2.11 6.56 -2.23
N THR A 8 1.54 5.37 -2.10
CA THR A 8 2.30 4.12 -1.98
C THR A 8 2.58 3.47 -3.34
N LEU A 9 1.73 3.76 -4.34
CA LEU A 9 1.85 3.20 -5.70
C LEU A 9 1.64 4.29 -6.76
N PRO A 10 2.41 5.40 -6.71
CA PRO A 10 2.15 6.61 -7.49
C PRO A 10 2.06 6.37 -9.00
N ASP A 11 2.77 5.36 -9.55
CA ASP A 11 2.67 5.04 -10.97
C ASP A 11 1.27 4.53 -11.37
N THR A 12 0.51 3.93 -10.45
CA THR A 12 -0.88 3.52 -10.70
C THR A 12 -1.74 4.74 -10.99
N TRP A 13 -1.57 5.80 -10.21
CA TRP A 13 -2.32 7.03 -10.36
C TRP A 13 -1.79 7.88 -11.53
N ALA A 14 -0.46 8.06 -11.63
CA ALA A 14 0.15 8.98 -12.58
C ALA A 14 0.16 8.47 -14.03
N ILE A 15 0.40 7.18 -14.25
CA ILE A 15 0.59 6.59 -15.59
C ILE A 15 -0.22 5.31 -15.82
N ASN A 16 -1.20 5.02 -14.96
CA ASN A 16 -2.03 3.82 -15.04
C ASN A 16 -1.23 2.51 -15.06
N LYS A 17 -0.09 2.46 -14.35
CA LYS A 17 0.73 1.26 -14.23
C LYS A 17 0.00 0.19 -13.44
N ARG A 18 0.15 -1.06 -13.88
CA ARG A 18 -0.43 -2.23 -13.21
C ARG A 18 0.63 -2.99 -12.44
N PHE A 19 0.27 -3.39 -11.23
CA PHE A 19 1.07 -4.23 -10.38
C PHE A 19 0.41 -5.59 -10.23
N VAL A 20 1.22 -6.61 -9.95
CA VAL A 20 0.69 -7.91 -9.58
C VAL A 20 0.06 -7.76 -8.20
N MET A 21 -1.23 -8.06 -8.10
CA MET A 21 -2.00 -7.92 -6.85
C MET A 21 -2.69 -9.25 -6.53
N LEU A 22 -2.50 -9.73 -5.30
CA LEU A 22 -3.04 -10.98 -4.81
C LEU A 22 -3.56 -10.82 -3.38
N ALA A 23 -4.55 -11.62 -3.00
CA ALA A 23 -4.79 -11.87 -1.57
C ALA A 23 -3.58 -12.62 -0.99
N VAL A 24 -3.09 -12.23 0.19
CA VAL A 24 -1.99 -12.93 0.89
C VAL A 24 -2.53 -14.09 1.74
N ASN A 25 -3.80 -14.00 2.14
CA ASN A 25 -4.49 -15.03 2.91
C ASN A 25 -5.88 -15.31 2.34
N ARG A 26 -6.55 -16.35 2.86
CA ARG A 26 -7.96 -16.68 2.57
C ARG A 26 -8.26 -17.13 1.12
N TRP A 27 -7.32 -17.82 0.47
CA TRP A 27 -7.45 -18.24 -0.93
C TRP A 27 -8.58 -19.23 -1.20
N ASN A 28 -9.03 -19.96 -0.19
CA ASN A 28 -10.09 -20.96 -0.31
C ASN A 28 -11.47 -20.41 0.12
N ASP A 29 -11.55 -19.13 0.46
CA ASP A 29 -12.83 -18.48 0.76
C ASP A 29 -13.55 -18.11 -0.54
N GLU A 30 -14.85 -17.84 -0.47
CA GLU A 30 -15.61 -17.34 -1.62
C GLU A 30 -15.12 -15.96 -2.07
N TYR A 31 -15.04 -15.74 -3.38
CA TYR A 31 -14.58 -14.50 -3.98
C TYR A 31 -15.77 -13.62 -4.41
N GLU A 32 -15.58 -12.31 -4.35
CA GLU A 32 -16.51 -11.33 -4.89
C GLU A 32 -15.78 -10.31 -5.77
N ARG A 33 -16.51 -9.72 -6.72
CA ARG A 33 -15.99 -8.61 -7.51
C ARG A 33 -15.91 -7.37 -6.61
N VAL A 34 -14.77 -6.71 -6.59
CA VAL A 34 -14.53 -5.52 -5.78
C VAL A 34 -13.93 -4.38 -6.61
N LEU A 35 -14.10 -3.16 -6.10
CA LEU A 35 -13.34 -1.98 -6.50
C LEU A 35 -12.45 -1.59 -5.33
N LEU A 36 -11.18 -1.30 -5.60
CA LEU A 36 -10.21 -0.97 -4.56
C LEU A 36 -9.96 0.53 -4.56
N GLY A 37 -10.51 1.24 -3.57
CA GLY A 37 -10.14 2.63 -3.24
C GLY A 37 -9.13 2.69 -2.10
N GLY A 38 -8.29 3.72 -2.05
CA GLY A 38 -7.43 4.03 -0.90
C GLY A 38 -8.18 4.76 0.21
N LEU A 39 -7.45 5.24 1.22
CA LEU A 39 -8.02 5.95 2.38
C LEU A 39 -8.10 7.48 2.21
N THR A 40 -7.59 8.02 1.11
CA THR A 40 -7.56 9.47 0.94
C THR A 40 -8.96 10.01 0.70
N CYS A 41 -9.11 11.33 0.80
CA CYS A 41 -10.35 12.00 0.43
C CYS A 41 -10.45 12.28 -1.08
N ASP A 42 -9.49 11.81 -1.87
CA ASP A 42 -9.41 12.06 -3.31
C ASP A 42 -10.12 10.96 -4.09
N SER A 43 -10.98 11.34 -5.02
CA SER A 43 -11.72 10.42 -5.88
C SER A 43 -10.84 9.66 -6.86
N ASP A 44 -9.62 10.13 -7.11
CA ASP A 44 -8.65 9.48 -7.99
C ASP A 44 -7.82 8.40 -7.28
N ASP A 45 -7.98 8.24 -5.96
CA ASP A 45 -7.28 7.21 -5.18
C ASP A 45 -7.95 5.83 -5.33
N TYR A 46 -8.05 5.36 -6.58
CA TYR A 46 -8.60 4.06 -6.93
C TYR A 46 -7.61 3.27 -7.77
N TYR A 47 -7.47 1.99 -7.43
CA TYR A 47 -6.81 1.04 -8.29
C TYR A 47 -7.74 0.62 -9.40
N ASN A 48 -7.29 0.75 -10.65
CA ASN A 48 -8.01 0.31 -11.84
C ASN A 48 -9.34 1.09 -12.04
N SER A 49 -9.24 2.41 -12.21
CA SER A 49 -10.37 3.33 -12.44
C SER A 49 -11.02 3.20 -13.83
N GLU A 50 -10.40 2.48 -14.77
CA GLU A 50 -10.97 2.26 -16.11
C GLU A 50 -12.09 1.22 -16.09
N GLN A 51 -13.33 1.68 -16.35
CA GLN A 51 -14.57 0.89 -16.30
C GLN A 51 -14.61 -0.31 -17.27
N HIS A 52 -13.76 -0.34 -18.29
CA HIS A 52 -13.74 -1.39 -19.32
C HIS A 52 -12.85 -2.60 -19.00
N MET A 53 -12.25 -2.63 -17.80
CA MET A 53 -11.28 -3.65 -17.43
C MET A 53 -11.85 -4.80 -16.61
N ASN A 54 -11.21 -5.98 -16.73
CA ASN A 54 -11.52 -7.18 -15.98
C ASN A 54 -11.72 -6.87 -14.50
N GLY A 55 -12.87 -7.30 -13.95
CA GLY A 55 -13.20 -7.09 -12.55
C GLY A 55 -12.12 -7.67 -11.63
N ILE A 56 -11.78 -6.96 -10.56
CA ILE A 56 -10.91 -7.46 -9.51
C ILE A 56 -11.75 -8.40 -8.64
N TYR A 57 -11.26 -9.62 -8.42
CA TYR A 57 -11.89 -10.59 -7.53
C TYR A 57 -11.00 -10.83 -6.32
N LEU A 58 -11.56 -10.69 -5.13
CA LEU A 58 -10.88 -10.96 -3.87
C LEU A 58 -11.79 -11.79 -2.94
N PRO A 59 -11.21 -12.51 -1.96
CA PRO A 59 -12.00 -13.17 -0.92
C PRO A 59 -12.95 -12.18 -0.24
N LYS A 60 -14.21 -12.59 -0.02
CA LYS A 60 -15.23 -11.74 0.61
C LYS A 60 -14.75 -11.15 1.93
N TYR A 61 -14.81 -9.83 2.07
CA TYR A 61 -14.35 -9.17 3.30
C TYR A 61 -15.28 -9.48 4.49
N ARG A 62 -14.70 -9.76 5.66
CA ARG A 62 -15.43 -9.98 6.92
C ARG A 62 -14.67 -9.26 8.02
N LYS A 63 -15.33 -8.43 8.82
CA LYS A 63 -14.66 -7.59 9.85
C LYS A 63 -13.90 -8.43 10.87
N GLU A 64 -14.40 -9.62 11.17
CA GLU A 64 -13.86 -10.56 12.15
C GLU A 64 -12.71 -11.40 11.55
N LYS A 65 -12.51 -11.37 10.23
CA LYS A 65 -11.51 -12.18 9.51
C LYS A 65 -10.68 -11.29 8.57
N PRO A 66 -9.53 -10.75 9.01
CA PRO A 66 -8.76 -9.80 8.23
C PRO A 66 -8.33 -10.39 6.89
N LEU A 67 -8.40 -9.56 5.85
CA LEU A 67 -7.93 -9.86 4.50
C LEU A 67 -6.70 -8.98 4.23
N TYR A 68 -5.57 -9.63 3.95
CA TYR A 68 -4.34 -8.96 3.56
C TYR A 68 -4.19 -9.03 2.05
N ILE A 69 -3.81 -7.91 1.43
CA ILE A 69 -3.60 -7.78 -0.01
C ILE A 69 -2.14 -7.41 -0.21
N GLY A 70 -1.47 -8.11 -1.12
CA GLY A 70 -0.09 -7.86 -1.50
C GLY A 70 -0.04 -7.25 -2.89
N PHE A 71 0.75 -6.18 -3.03
CA PHE A 71 1.15 -5.62 -4.32
C PHE A 71 2.63 -5.97 -4.54
N PHE A 72 2.94 -6.50 -5.73
CA PHE A 72 4.26 -6.99 -6.09
C PHE A 72 4.80 -6.25 -7.32
N ASN A 73 6.11 -6.36 -7.53
CA ASN A 73 6.86 -5.60 -8.55
C ASN A 73 6.86 -4.08 -8.30
N THR A 74 6.83 -3.67 -7.04
CA THR A 74 6.77 -2.27 -6.60
C THR A 74 8.14 -1.68 -6.27
N GLY A 75 9.22 -2.46 -6.28
CA GLY A 75 10.53 -2.03 -5.76
C GLY A 75 11.29 -0.99 -6.59
N ALA A 76 10.70 -0.46 -7.67
CA ALA A 76 11.30 0.60 -8.48
C ALA A 76 10.35 1.80 -8.54
N TYR A 77 10.93 2.99 -8.35
CA TYR A 77 10.28 4.30 -8.37
C TYR A 77 9.25 4.59 -7.27
N GLN A 78 8.49 3.61 -6.77
CA GLN A 78 7.31 3.87 -5.93
C GLN A 78 7.68 4.60 -4.64
N GLU A 79 8.71 4.17 -3.93
CA GLU A 79 9.15 4.82 -2.70
C GLU A 79 9.74 6.22 -2.93
N THR A 80 10.54 6.39 -4.00
CA THR A 80 11.18 7.66 -4.32
C THR A 80 10.18 8.70 -4.80
N ILE A 81 9.29 8.34 -5.74
CA ILE A 81 8.25 9.23 -6.27
C ILE A 81 7.20 9.48 -5.21
N GLY A 82 6.84 8.46 -4.42
CA GLY A 82 5.93 8.60 -3.28
C GLY A 82 6.51 9.48 -2.17
N GLY A 83 7.79 9.87 -2.22
CA GLY A 83 8.37 10.78 -1.25
C GLY A 83 8.56 10.15 0.13
N PHE A 84 9.14 8.95 0.19
CA PHE A 84 9.45 8.25 1.44
C PHE A 84 10.04 9.18 2.52
N GLY A 85 9.43 9.20 3.71
CA GLY A 85 9.84 10.04 4.83
C GLY A 85 9.46 11.53 4.70
N GLY A 86 8.85 11.93 3.59
CA GLY A 86 8.32 13.28 3.35
C GLY A 86 6.85 13.43 3.75
N LEU A 87 6.20 14.43 3.14
CA LEU A 87 4.75 14.64 3.26
C LEU A 87 4.01 13.82 2.21
N GLN A 88 2.92 13.22 2.64
CA GLN A 88 2.08 12.36 1.82
C GLN A 88 0.73 13.03 1.58
N HIS A 89 0.07 12.65 0.49
CA HIS A 89 -1.28 13.11 0.21
C HIS A 89 -2.23 12.77 1.37
N CYS A 90 -3.06 13.74 1.77
CA CYS A 90 -3.87 13.70 3.00
C CYS A 90 -3.10 13.46 4.31
N LEU A 91 -1.79 13.72 4.36
CA LEU A 91 -0.94 13.46 5.53
C LEU A 91 -1.04 12.01 6.03
N ILE A 92 -1.29 11.06 5.12
CA ILE A 92 -1.31 9.64 5.46
C ILE A 92 0.12 9.22 5.82
N PRO A 93 0.36 8.65 7.02
CA PRO A 93 1.72 8.34 7.41
C PRO A 93 2.35 7.25 6.55
N SER A 94 3.63 7.42 6.22
CA SER A 94 4.41 6.40 5.52
C SER A 94 4.44 5.09 6.33
N PRO A 95 4.21 3.93 5.70
CA PRO A 95 4.14 2.65 6.42
C PRO A 95 5.50 2.22 6.98
N LYS A 96 5.48 1.26 7.90
CA LYS A 96 6.70 0.59 8.39
C LYS A 96 7.37 -0.20 7.26
N HIS A 97 8.69 -0.07 7.15
CA HIS A 97 9.50 -0.81 6.17
C HIS A 97 10.33 -1.89 6.86
N LEU A 98 10.24 -3.12 6.35
CA LEU A 98 10.93 -4.29 6.87
C LEU A 98 11.89 -4.85 5.81
N LEU A 99 13.09 -5.21 6.23
CA LEU A 99 14.01 -6.04 5.46
C LEU A 99 13.84 -7.47 5.93
N ILE A 100 13.49 -8.35 4.99
CA ILE A 100 13.38 -9.79 5.23
C ILE A 100 14.51 -10.44 4.45
N ASP A 101 15.39 -11.15 5.16
CA ASP A 101 16.53 -11.85 4.59
C ASP A 101 16.46 -13.34 4.94
N ARG A 102 17.19 -14.17 4.21
CA ARG A 102 17.31 -15.60 4.45
C ARG A 102 18.79 -15.93 4.68
N ASP A 103 19.09 -16.47 5.84
CA ASP A 103 20.46 -16.87 6.17
C ASP A 103 20.90 -18.14 5.41
N LYS A 104 22.17 -18.53 5.62
CA LYS A 104 22.79 -19.69 4.97
C LYS A 104 22.09 -21.01 5.30
N ASP A 105 21.40 -21.07 6.44
CA ASP A 105 20.66 -22.24 6.91
C ASP A 105 19.20 -22.23 6.44
N GLY A 106 18.81 -21.21 5.66
CA GLY A 106 17.47 -21.06 5.12
C GLY A 106 16.46 -20.42 6.09
N LYS A 107 16.91 -19.97 7.26
CA LYS A 107 16.04 -19.33 8.25
C LYS A 107 15.82 -17.87 7.88
N LEU A 108 14.56 -17.44 7.96
CA LEU A 108 14.18 -16.06 7.72
C LEU A 108 14.59 -15.17 8.90
N THR A 109 15.19 -14.03 8.60
CA THR A 109 15.49 -12.98 9.55
C THR A 109 14.78 -11.70 9.12
N THR A 110 14.31 -10.91 10.08
CA THR A 110 13.56 -9.68 9.81
C THR A 110 14.18 -8.53 10.59
N LYS A 111 14.43 -7.40 9.92
CA LYS A 111 14.92 -6.16 10.51
C LYS A 111 14.00 -5.01 10.14
N VAL A 112 13.71 -4.12 11.09
CA VAL A 112 13.02 -2.86 10.78
C VAL A 112 14.01 -1.91 10.12
N PHE A 113 13.69 -1.47 8.89
CA PHE A 113 14.46 -0.45 8.17
C PHE A 113 14.00 0.95 8.56
N SER A 114 12.68 1.15 8.60
CA SER A 114 12.05 2.39 9.03
C SER A 114 10.78 2.07 9.80
N GLU A 115 10.60 2.77 10.93
CA GLU A 115 9.33 2.77 11.63
C GLU A 115 8.25 3.47 10.81
N GLN A 116 6.98 3.22 11.17
CA GLN A 116 5.86 3.96 10.60
C GLN A 116 5.98 5.43 11.01
N GLN A 117 5.81 6.33 10.04
CA GLN A 117 5.83 7.77 10.28
C GLN A 117 4.69 8.14 11.25
N LYS A 118 4.93 9.14 12.09
CA LYS A 118 3.91 9.64 13.02
C LYS A 118 3.36 10.99 12.56
N SER A 119 2.22 11.38 13.15
CA SER A 119 1.65 12.72 12.98
C SER A 119 2.65 13.82 13.33
N GLU A 120 3.43 13.62 14.39
CA GLU A 120 4.42 14.60 14.86
C GLU A 120 5.53 14.80 13.83
N ASP A 121 5.97 13.73 13.15
CA ASP A 121 7.00 13.81 12.11
C ASP A 121 6.52 14.66 10.92
N LEU A 122 5.25 14.48 10.52
CA LEU A 122 4.63 15.25 9.43
C LEU A 122 4.48 16.73 9.78
N LEU A 123 4.00 17.02 10.99
CA LEU A 123 3.86 18.39 11.49
C LEU A 123 5.22 19.10 11.58
N LYS A 124 6.25 18.39 12.02
CA LYS A 124 7.62 18.92 12.04
C LYS A 124 8.14 19.28 10.65
N ILE A 125 7.86 18.46 9.63
CA ILE A 125 8.23 18.76 8.23
C ILE A 125 7.51 20.03 7.73
N LEU A 126 6.27 20.24 8.16
CA LEU A 126 5.49 21.44 7.86
C LEU A 126 5.96 22.69 8.65
N GLY A 127 6.95 22.56 9.53
CA GLY A 127 7.49 23.66 10.34
C GLY A 127 6.67 23.96 11.59
N TYR A 128 5.71 23.11 11.96
CA TYR A 128 5.08 23.17 13.28
C TYR A 128 6.09 22.65 14.29
N ASN A 129 6.64 23.58 15.08
CA ASN A 129 7.49 23.28 16.21
C ASN A 129 6.69 23.57 17.47
N ASP A 130 6.58 22.57 18.35
CA ASP A 130 6.34 22.82 19.77
C ASP A 130 7.65 23.31 20.43
#